data_AF-A0A3N5Y1Y2-F1
#
_entry.id   AF-A0A3N5Y1Y2-F1
#
_cell.length_a   1.000
_cell.length_b   1.000
_cell.length_c   1.000
_cell.angle_alpha   90.00
_cell.angle_beta   90.00
_cell.angle_gamma   90.00
#
_symmetry.space_group_name_H-M   'P 1'
#
loop_
_entity.id
_entity.type
_entity.pdbx_description
1 polymer ?
#
loop_
_entity_poly.entity_id
_entity_poly.type
_entity_poly.pdbx_seq_one_letter_code
_entity_poly.pdbx_strand_id
1 'polypeptide(L)'
;MSGLIEIFWKELADNFNSKRFVILFLLVYLAGIATIYIAAQNIRGSVDENTKFVFLNLFVVSGSNLPFSFPLFMSIFIPIIGIALGFDAVNSEHLSGNLSRLLSQPIYRDNVINGKFLAGLVMLTILIISIVTLVAGLGLRMIGVPPEAEEILR
;
A
#
# COMPACT_ATOMS: atom_id res chain seq x y z
N MET A 1 7.41 -20.40 21.66
CA MET A 1 7.25 -19.44 20.53
C MET A 1 8.55 -18.66 20.29
N SER A 2 9.72 -19.28 20.44
CA SER A 2 11.02 -18.63 20.24
C SER A 2 11.38 -18.78 18.75
N GLY A 3 11.61 -17.69 18.03
CA GLY A 3 12.04 -17.69 16.63
C GLY A 3 11.10 -16.96 15.64
N LEU A 4 9.79 -16.87 15.91
CA LEU A 4 8.85 -16.23 14.97
C LEU A 4 9.07 -14.72 14.89
N ILE A 5 9.17 -14.06 16.05
CA ILE A 5 9.27 -12.60 16.09
C ILE A 5 10.64 -12.13 15.59
N GLU A 6 11.68 -12.92 15.85
CA GLU A 6 13.03 -12.69 15.37
C GLU A 6 13.10 -12.76 13.84
N ILE A 7 12.47 -13.78 13.24
CA ILE A 7 12.36 -13.88 11.78
C ILE A 7 11.52 -12.73 11.23
N PHE A 8 10.39 -12.41 11.85
CA PHE A 8 9.53 -11.31 11.43
C PHE A 8 10.29 -9.98 11.35
N TRP A 9 11.01 -9.60 12.41
CA TRP A 9 11.77 -8.35 12.44
C TRP A 9 12.91 -8.32 11.43
N LYS A 10 13.61 -9.45 11.25
CA LYS A 10 14.64 -9.60 10.23
C LYS A 10 14.06 -9.40 8.82
N GLU A 11 13.00 -10.13 8.47
CA GLU A 11 12.39 -10.05 7.14
C GLU A 11 11.76 -8.68 6.87
N LEU A 12 11.20 -8.03 7.88
CA LEU A 12 10.68 -6.67 7.76
C LEU A 12 11.81 -5.67 7.48
N ALA A 13 12.93 -5.75 8.20
CA ALA A 13 14.10 -4.92 7.97
C ALA A 13 14.72 -5.15 6.57
N ASP A 14 14.82 -6.41 6.14
CA ASP A 14 15.33 -6.77 4.82
C ASP A 14 14.44 -6.23 3.70
N ASN A 15 13.11 -6.31 3.86
CA ASN A 15 12.16 -5.75 2.91
C ASN A 15 12.26 -4.22 2.81
N PHE A 16 12.31 -3.50 3.94
CA PHE A 16 12.44 -2.03 3.93
C PHE A 16 13.75 -1.54 3.30
N ASN A 17 14.85 -2.28 3.47
CA ASN A 17 16.15 -1.93 2.91
C ASN A 17 16.33 -2.41 1.46
N SER A 18 15.39 -3.16 0.92
CA SER A 18 15.45 -3.68 -0.44
C SER A 18 15.22 -2.58 -1.47
N LYS A 19 16.10 -2.51 -2.48
CA LYS A 19 15.91 -1.63 -3.66
C LYS A 19 14.58 -1.92 -4.35
N ARG A 20 14.10 -3.17 -4.34
CA ARG A 20 12.81 -3.55 -4.93
C ARG A 20 11.65 -2.87 -4.23
N PHE A 21 11.68 -2.84 -2.90
CA PHE A 21 10.66 -2.15 -2.11
C PHE A 21 10.65 -0.65 -2.42
N VAL A 22 11.82 -0.01 -2.47
CA VAL A 22 11.91 1.42 -2.81
C VAL A 22 11.33 1.71 -4.20
N ILE A 23 11.63 0.86 -5.20
CA ILE A 23 11.08 1.00 -6.57
C ILE A 23 9.56 0.83 -6.57
N LEU A 24 9.03 -0.22 -5.93
CA LEU A 24 7.60 -0.45 -5.84
C LEU A 24 6.91 0.69 -5.10
N PHE A 25 7.46 1.13 -3.98
CA PHE A 25 6.95 2.26 -3.21
C PHE A 25 6.89 3.53 -4.05
N LEU A 26 7.98 3.89 -4.74
CA LEU A 26 8.02 5.07 -5.61
C LEU A 26 7.01 5.00 -6.75
N LEU A 27 6.86 3.83 -7.39
CA LEU A 27 5.91 3.65 -8.47
C LEU A 27 4.48 3.89 -7.99
N VAL A 28 4.11 3.26 -6.88
CA VAL A 28 2.76 3.38 -6.31
C VAL A 28 2.53 4.80 -5.77
N TYR A 29 3.55 5.41 -5.19
CA TYR A 29 3.53 6.80 -4.73
C TYR A 29 3.27 7.80 -5.88
N LEU A 30 4.02 7.68 -6.98
CA LEU A 30 3.85 8.53 -8.16
C LEU A 30 2.47 8.36 -8.79
N ALA A 31 2.01 7.11 -8.89
CA ALA A 31 0.69 6.82 -9.42
C ALA A 31 -0.42 7.39 -8.52
N GLY A 32 -0.29 7.29 -7.19
CA GLY A 32 -1.21 7.92 -6.24
C GLY A 32 -1.29 9.45 -6.40
N ILE A 33 -0.14 10.12 -6.55
CA ILE A 33 -0.09 11.57 -6.83
C ILE A 33 -0.79 11.90 -8.14
N ALA A 34 -0.54 11.12 -9.20
CA ALA A 34 -1.19 11.33 -10.49
C ALA A 34 -2.73 11.19 -10.39
N THR A 35 -3.22 10.21 -9.63
CA THR A 35 -4.66 10.03 -9.41
C THR A 35 -5.28 11.23 -8.68
N ILE A 36 -4.64 11.74 -7.62
CA ILE A 36 -5.12 12.93 -6.89
C ILE A 36 -5.15 14.15 -7.81
N TYR A 37 -4.10 14.34 -8.60
CA TYR A 37 -4.00 15.50 -9.49
C TYR A 37 -5.15 15.51 -10.51
N ILE A 38 -5.46 14.35 -11.09
CA ILE A 38 -6.61 14.18 -11.98
C ILE A 38 -7.91 14.44 -11.23
N ALA A 39 -8.10 13.84 -10.05
CA ALA A 39 -9.32 14.03 -9.26
C ALA A 39 -9.55 15.50 -8.89
N ALA A 40 -8.50 16.21 -8.46
CA ALA A 40 -8.55 17.63 -8.12
C ALA A 40 -8.88 18.53 -9.32
N GLN A 41 -8.48 18.15 -10.54
CA GLN A 41 -8.87 18.89 -11.74
C GLN A 41 -10.35 18.71 -12.09
N ASN A 42 -10.89 17.50 -11.86
CA ASN A 42 -12.27 17.15 -12.22
C ASN A 42 -13.28 17.49 -11.11
N ILE A 43 -12.83 17.74 -9.88
CA ILE A 43 -13.72 18.03 -8.75
C ILE A 43 -14.53 19.31 -8.97
N ARG A 44 -13.96 20.33 -9.63
CA ARG A 44 -14.65 21.59 -9.92
C ARG A 44 -15.84 21.43 -10.87
N GLY A 45 -15.83 20.40 -11.72
CA GLY A 45 -16.93 20.09 -12.64
C GLY A 45 -17.96 19.11 -12.07
N SER A 46 -17.69 18.52 -10.92
CA SER A 46 -18.53 17.50 -10.27
C SER A 46 -19.15 17.95 -8.94
N VAL A 47 -18.76 19.13 -8.44
CA VAL A 47 -19.34 19.75 -7.24
C VAL A 47 -20.44 20.74 -7.66
N ASP A 48 -21.68 20.38 -7.36
CA ASP A 48 -22.88 21.24 -7.38
C ASP A 48 -23.24 21.74 -5.96
N GLU A 49 -24.15 22.73 -5.82
CA GLU A 49 -24.55 23.33 -4.53
C GLU A 49 -25.11 22.32 -3.51
N ASN A 50 -25.59 21.16 -3.96
CA ASN A 50 -26.15 20.08 -3.14
C ASN A 50 -25.16 18.96 -2.81
N THR A 51 -23.89 19.09 -3.20
CA THR A 51 -22.90 18.01 -3.09
C THR A 51 -22.49 17.83 -1.63
N LYS A 52 -23.04 16.79 -1.01
CA LYS A 52 -22.56 16.31 0.29
C LYS A 52 -21.23 15.60 0.10
N PHE A 53 -20.34 15.77 1.07
CA PHE A 53 -19.07 15.07 1.17
C PHE A 53 -18.04 15.38 0.07
N VAL A 54 -17.57 16.62 0.05
CA VAL A 54 -16.57 17.11 -0.93
C VAL A 54 -15.23 16.38 -0.78
N PHE A 55 -14.84 16.00 0.45
CA PHE A 55 -13.58 15.30 0.68
C PHE A 55 -13.61 13.87 0.15
N LEU A 56 -14.71 13.14 0.39
CA LEU A 56 -14.87 11.77 -0.12
C LEU A 56 -14.91 11.73 -1.65
N ASN A 57 -15.52 12.73 -2.28
CA ASN A 57 -15.56 12.85 -3.74
C ASN A 57 -14.16 12.97 -4.36
N LEU A 58 -13.16 13.51 -3.65
CA LEU A 58 -11.79 13.51 -4.16
C LEU A 58 -11.24 12.10 -4.41
N PHE A 59 -11.66 11.11 -3.64
CA PHE A 59 -11.22 9.73 -3.82
C PHE A 59 -11.99 9.05 -4.97
N VAL A 60 -13.28 9.37 -5.11
CA VAL A 60 -14.18 8.63 -6.01
C VAL A 60 -14.27 9.24 -7.41
N VAL A 61 -14.11 10.56 -7.55
CA VAL A 61 -14.22 11.27 -8.82
C VAL A 61 -13.25 10.71 -9.85
N SER A 62 -13.82 10.25 -10.97
CA SER A 62 -13.08 9.85 -12.16
C SER A 62 -13.09 10.99 -13.19
N GLY A 63 -11.98 11.16 -13.91
CA GLY A 63 -11.91 12.16 -14.96
C GLY A 63 -12.71 11.75 -16.19
N SER A 64 -13.32 12.72 -16.88
CA SER A 64 -14.06 12.46 -18.14
C SER A 64 -13.16 11.91 -19.25
N ASN A 65 -11.88 12.30 -19.25
CA ASN A 65 -10.92 11.95 -20.30
C ASN A 65 -10.03 10.74 -19.90
N LEU A 66 -9.93 10.46 -18.60
CA LEU A 66 -9.11 9.39 -18.04
C LEU A 66 -9.91 8.76 -16.87
N PRO A 67 -10.47 7.54 -17.04
CA PRO A 67 -11.31 6.88 -16.04
C PRO A 67 -10.47 6.28 -14.88
N PHE A 68 -9.52 7.05 -14.35
CA PHE A 68 -8.69 6.67 -13.22
C PHE A 68 -9.21 7.34 -11.95
N SER A 69 -9.82 6.55 -11.07
CA SER A 69 -10.18 6.93 -9.70
C SER A 69 -9.27 6.22 -8.69
N PHE A 70 -9.22 6.72 -7.46
CA PHE A 70 -8.37 6.13 -6.41
C PHE A 70 -8.76 4.68 -6.06
N PRO A 71 -10.06 4.32 -5.92
CA PRO A 71 -10.47 2.94 -5.72
C PRO A 71 -10.06 2.02 -6.86
N LEU A 72 -10.16 2.48 -8.12
CA LEU A 72 -9.76 1.69 -9.28
C LEU A 72 -8.26 1.44 -9.30
N PHE A 73 -7.47 2.47 -8.99
CA PHE A 73 -6.03 2.33 -8.78
C PHE A 73 -5.72 1.27 -7.71
N MET A 74 -6.33 1.38 -6.52
CA MET A 74 -6.11 0.41 -5.44
C MET A 74 -6.55 -1.01 -5.82
N SER A 75 -7.65 -1.16 -6.56
CA SER A 75 -8.14 -2.47 -7.01
C SER A 75 -7.17 -3.21 -7.94
N ILE A 76 -6.33 -2.50 -8.68
CA ILE A 76 -5.34 -3.10 -9.57
C ILE A 76 -4.00 -3.28 -8.84
N PHE A 77 -3.59 -2.27 -8.06
CA PHE A 77 -2.27 -2.25 -7.45
C PHE A 77 -2.14 -3.15 -6.22
N ILE A 78 -3.15 -3.21 -5.35
CA ILE A 78 -3.08 -4.05 -4.14
C ILE A 78 -2.87 -5.53 -4.51
N PRO A 79 -3.62 -6.14 -5.45
CA PRO A 79 -3.38 -7.53 -5.82
C PRO A 79 -2.01 -7.76 -6.44
N ILE A 80 -1.54 -6.86 -7.31
CA ILE A 80 -0.21 -6.99 -7.96
C ILE A 80 0.90 -6.97 -6.91
N ILE A 81 0.87 -6.01 -5.99
CA ILE A 81 1.85 -5.89 -4.90
C ILE A 81 1.75 -7.08 -3.96
N GLY A 82 0.53 -7.51 -3.61
CA GLY A 82 0.31 -8.67 -2.76
C GLY A 82 0.89 -9.96 -3.34
N ILE A 83 0.70 -10.19 -4.65
CA ILE A 83 1.30 -11.34 -5.35
C ILE A 83 2.83 -11.23 -5.37
N ALA A 84 3.37 -10.04 -5.66
CA ALA A 84 4.81 -9.83 -5.69
C ALA A 84 5.47 -10.10 -4.32
N LEU A 85 4.91 -9.56 -3.24
CA LEU A 85 5.38 -9.77 -1.88
C LEU A 85 5.20 -11.22 -1.42
N GLY A 86 4.09 -11.87 -1.80
CA GLY A 86 3.85 -13.28 -1.52
C GLY A 86 4.84 -14.20 -2.25
N PHE A 87 5.15 -13.89 -3.50
CA PHE A 87 6.17 -14.60 -4.28
C PHE A 87 7.56 -14.43 -3.65
N ASP A 88 7.92 -13.20 -3.27
CA ASP A 88 9.21 -12.93 -2.61
C ASP A 88 9.28 -13.61 -1.24
N ALA A 89 8.18 -13.71 -0.48
CA ALA A 89 8.13 -14.44 0.78
C ALA A 89 8.48 -15.93 0.61
N VAL A 90 8.05 -16.56 -0.49
CA VAL A 90 8.33 -17.98 -0.76
C VAL A 90 9.70 -18.19 -1.42
N ASN A 91 10.04 -17.37 -2.42
CA ASN A 91 11.19 -17.63 -3.31
C ASN A 91 12.47 -16.89 -2.93
N SER A 92 12.43 -15.88 -2.05
CA SER A 92 13.62 -15.11 -1.65
C SER A 92 14.79 -15.98 -1.22
N GLU A 93 14.55 -16.99 -0.37
CA GLU A 93 15.61 -17.84 0.18
C GLU A 93 16.02 -19.00 -0.72
N HIS A 94 15.12 -19.40 -1.62
CA HIS A 94 15.46 -20.34 -2.69
C HIS A 94 16.41 -19.70 -3.71
N LEU A 95 16.13 -18.45 -4.10
CA LEU A 95 16.95 -17.70 -5.06
C LEU A 95 18.30 -17.28 -4.46
N SER A 96 18.35 -17.00 -3.16
CA SER A 96 19.60 -16.62 -2.46
C SER A 96 20.50 -17.81 -2.11
N GLY A 97 19.98 -19.05 -2.20
CA GLY A 97 20.67 -20.27 -1.77
C GLY A 97 20.80 -20.42 -0.25
N ASN A 98 20.17 -19.54 0.55
CA ASN A 98 20.30 -19.55 2.01
C ASN A 98 19.30 -20.48 2.71
N LEU A 99 18.36 -21.09 1.99
CA LEU A 99 17.31 -21.93 2.59
C LEU A 99 17.88 -23.07 3.45
N SER A 100 18.90 -23.78 2.96
CA SER A 100 19.54 -24.87 3.72
C SER A 100 20.19 -24.39 5.01
N ARG A 101 20.70 -23.15 5.04
CA ARG A 101 21.32 -22.53 6.22
C ARG A 101 20.27 -22.04 7.22
N LEU A 102 19.12 -21.57 6.74
CA LEU A 102 18.02 -21.15 7.59
C LEU A 102 17.38 -22.36 8.31
N LEU A 103 17.17 -23.45 7.56
CA LEU A 103 16.53 -24.67 8.06
C LEU A 103 17.43 -25.55 8.93
N SER A 104 18.75 -25.32 8.94
CA SER A 104 19.69 -26.03 9.81
C SER A 104 19.79 -25.42 11.21
N GLN A 105 19.26 -24.22 11.40
CA GLN A 105 19.15 -23.60 12.72
C GLN A 105 18.01 -24.25 13.52
N PRO A 106 18.08 -24.24 14.86
CA PRO A 106 17.05 -24.82 15.74
C PRO A 106 15.78 -23.95 15.76
N ILE A 107 15.14 -23.78 14.61
CA ILE A 107 13.93 -22.99 14.42
C ILE A 107 12.88 -23.86 13.70
N TYR A 108 11.64 -23.79 14.18
CA TYR A 108 10.53 -24.52 13.55
C TYR A 108 10.25 -23.97 12.14
N ARG A 109 10.00 -24.88 11.19
CA ARG A 109 9.68 -24.54 9.80
C ARG A 109 8.41 -23.67 9.69
N ASP A 110 7.44 -23.92 10.55
CA ASP A 110 6.20 -23.13 10.58
C ASP A 110 6.44 -21.69 11.02
N ASN A 111 7.40 -21.46 11.93
CA ASN A 111 7.78 -20.12 12.35
C ASN A 111 8.46 -19.34 11.22
N VAL A 112 9.22 -20.03 10.36
CA VAL A 112 9.81 -19.43 9.16
C VAL A 112 8.74 -18.97 8.18
N ILE A 113 7.77 -19.85 7.87
CA ILE A 113 6.69 -19.55 6.92
C ILE A 113 5.81 -18.42 7.46
N ASN A 114 5.36 -18.54 8.72
CA ASN A 114 4.50 -17.53 9.35
C ASN A 114 5.21 -16.19 9.53
N GLY A 115 6.48 -16.19 9.91
CA GLY A 115 7.28 -14.96 10.06
C GLY A 115 7.44 -14.22 8.73
N LYS A 116 7.76 -14.94 7.64
CA LYS A 116 7.88 -14.36 6.30
C LYS A 116 6.54 -13.84 5.76
N PHE A 117 5.47 -14.61 5.94
CA PHE A 117 4.14 -14.20 5.51
C PHE A 117 3.66 -12.96 6.29
N LEU A 118 3.84 -12.94 7.62
CA LEU A 118 3.44 -11.82 8.46
C LEU A 118 4.25 -10.55 8.13
N ALA A 119 5.55 -10.67 7.86
CA ALA A 119 6.36 -9.54 7.40
C ALA A 119 5.82 -8.96 6.09
N GLY A 120 5.53 -9.81 5.09
CA GLY A 120 4.92 -9.38 3.83
C GLY A 120 3.55 -8.71 4.01
N LEU A 121 2.70 -9.22 4.90
CA LEU A 121 1.40 -8.64 5.21
C LEU A 121 1.54 -7.26 5.84
N VAL A 122 2.40 -7.12 6.86
CA VAL A 122 2.66 -5.83 7.52
C VAL A 122 3.24 -4.81 6.52
N MET A 123 4.15 -5.23 5.64
CA MET A 123 4.67 -4.38 4.56
C MET A 123 3.56 -3.84 3.66
N LEU A 124 2.64 -4.73 3.23
CA LEU A 124 1.49 -4.34 2.41
C LEU A 124 0.56 -3.38 3.16
N THR A 125 0.28 -3.64 4.43
CA THR A 125 -0.55 -2.75 5.27
C THR A 125 0.07 -1.36 5.41
N ILE A 126 1.38 -1.28 5.70
CA ILE A 126 2.09 0.00 5.81
C ILE A 126 2.03 0.77 4.49
N LEU A 127 2.22 0.08 3.37
CA LEU A 127 2.16 0.68 2.04
C LEU A 127 0.77 1.26 1.76
N ILE A 128 -0.31 0.51 2.03
CA ILE A 128 -1.69 0.97 1.85
C ILE A 128 -1.97 2.19 2.74
N ILE A 129 -1.67 2.11 4.04
CA ILE A 129 -1.89 3.20 4.99
C ILE A 129 -1.11 4.45 4.57
N SER A 130 0.14 4.28 4.15
CA SER A 130 0.99 5.39 3.69
C SER A 130 0.35 6.11 2.50
N ILE A 131 -0.17 5.37 1.52
CA ILE A 131 -0.78 5.96 0.32
C ILE A 131 -2.09 6.65 0.68
N VAL A 132 -2.97 6.00 1.44
CA VAL A 132 -4.26 6.59 1.86
C VAL A 132 -4.01 7.89 2.65
N THR A 133 -3.07 7.87 3.60
CA THR A 133 -2.73 9.05 4.41
C THR A 133 -2.13 10.17 3.56
N LEU A 134 -1.28 9.82 2.60
CA LEU A 134 -0.71 10.78 1.66
C LEU A 134 -1.80 11.41 0.80
N VAL A 135 -2.69 10.59 0.23
CA VAL A 135 -3.78 11.01 -0.64
C VAL A 135 -4.72 11.94 0.13
N ALA A 136 -5.09 11.56 1.35
CA ALA A 136 -5.84 12.40 2.26
C ALA A 136 -5.13 13.73 2.54
N GLY A 137 -3.86 13.70 2.93
CA GLY A 137 -3.08 14.90 3.26
C GLY A 137 -2.90 15.88 2.09
N LEU A 138 -2.59 15.37 0.90
CA LEU A 138 -2.52 16.18 -0.31
C LEU A 138 -3.91 16.71 -0.71
N GLY A 139 -4.94 15.90 -0.58
CA GLY A 139 -6.32 16.30 -0.83
C GLY A 139 -6.78 17.45 0.05
N LEU A 140 -6.52 17.37 1.35
CA LEU A 140 -6.80 18.44 2.31
C LEU A 140 -6.07 19.72 1.92
N ARG A 141 -4.81 19.63 1.50
CA ARG A 141 -4.04 20.79 1.07
C ARG A 141 -4.58 21.42 -0.22
N MET A 142 -5.10 20.62 -1.15
CA MET A 142 -5.60 21.12 -2.43
C MET A 142 -7.00 21.72 -2.34
N ILE A 143 -7.90 21.12 -1.57
CA ILE A 143 -9.31 21.57 -1.44
C ILE A 143 -9.44 22.61 -0.32
N GLY A 144 -8.65 22.50 0.75
CA GLY A 144 -8.71 23.41 1.89
C GLY A 144 -9.93 23.22 2.80
N VAL A 145 -10.77 22.22 2.53
CA VAL A 145 -11.93 21.87 3.36
C VAL A 145 -11.56 20.66 4.23
N PRO A 146 -11.61 20.78 5.57
CA PRO A 146 -11.39 19.65 6.46
C PRO A 146 -12.52 18.61 6.32
N PRO A 147 -12.24 17.32 6.54
CA PRO A 147 -13.25 16.28 6.39
C PRO A 147 -14.20 16.30 7.58
N GLU A 148 -15.47 16.05 7.33
CA GLU A 148 -16.47 15.90 8.39
C GLU A 148 -16.32 14.52 9.07
N ALA A 149 -16.73 14.41 10.34
CA ALA A 149 -16.65 13.14 11.08
C ALA A 149 -17.43 12.00 10.39
N GLU A 150 -18.52 12.33 9.68
CA GLU A 150 -19.30 11.38 8.90
C GLU A 150 -18.56 10.89 7.64
N GLU A 151 -17.67 11.71 7.04
CA GLU A 151 -16.83 11.31 5.91
C GLU A 151 -15.71 10.36 6.32
N ILE A 152 -15.16 10.51 7.52
CA ILE A 152 -14.07 9.66 8.03
C ILE A 152 -14.57 8.24 8.35
N LEU A 153 -15.84 8.12 8.76
CA LEU A 153 -16.47 6.85 9.14
C LEU A 153 -16.94 6.02 7.93
N ARG A 154 -17.01 6.60 6.73
CA ARG A 154 -17.49 5.96 5.50
C ARG A 154 -16.33 5.57 4.59
#